data_AF-A0A922D8U6-F1
#
_entry.id   AF-A0A922D8U6-F1
#
_cell.length_a   1.000
_cell.length_b   1.000
_cell.length_c   1.000
_cell.angle_alpha   90.00
_cell.angle_beta   90.00
_cell.angle_gamma   90.00
#
_symmetry.space_group_name_H-M   'P 1'
#
loop_
_entity.id
_entity.type
_entity.pdbx_description
1 polymer ?
#
loop_
_entity_poly.entity_id
_entity_poly.type
_entity_poly.pdbx_seq_one_letter_code
_entity_poly.pdbx_strand_id
1 'polypeptide(L)'
;MAGAPPPVHLVVIITTPSNAPFIVSETSKHHNISMSIISFPRVPELPEGCENTVDLPSMAMFSTFVKATKKMKQPFERVHIDMIVDGHPPICVISDFFLSWTLDSCHSFKITRIVSHGMGALSMAICKSLTLLPLRTKPSLELDPIELLTLTLPFTLQKVDIPKGLLDYNPNYPYARIIVETKEADINSWGVLVHSFEELEGDHVGAFESFYFNNAKAYCLGTFFLYNELFLFLHKRLEKQVNSDGHTVIYLSFGTQAHLLVDQLNEIAFGLDMAEHPFIWVKERVKEKGLVLHDWADQRNILSHPAIGGFLSHCGWNSMLEHFNRLMIPHRGDSGEKITTVGCDVICDRVKELMEGGKGRKAREKAQVLGRMARGAVEKGGSFDKKLDQLIGQLSNNKNEKS
;
A
#
# COMPACT_ATOMS: atom_id res chain seq x y z
N MET A 1 -27.61 -1.03 32.79
CA MET A 1 -26.67 -2.17 32.80
C MET A 1 -25.46 -1.75 31.99
N ALA A 2 -24.33 -1.51 32.65
CA ALA A 2 -23.08 -1.28 31.93
C ALA A 2 -22.71 -2.59 31.23
N GLY A 3 -22.68 -2.58 29.90
CA GLY A 3 -22.26 -3.74 29.12
C GLY A 3 -20.86 -4.16 29.52
N ALA A 4 -20.59 -5.47 29.51
CA ALA A 4 -19.25 -5.99 29.72
C ALA A 4 -18.27 -5.26 28.77
N PRO A 5 -17.07 -4.89 29.24
CA PRO A 5 -16.08 -4.28 28.37
C PRO A 5 -15.81 -5.20 27.17
N PRO A 6 -15.61 -4.64 25.96
CA PRO A 6 -15.33 -5.44 24.77
C PRO A 6 -14.11 -6.34 25.02
N PRO A 7 -14.09 -7.56 24.47
CA PRO A 7 -12.99 -8.49 24.66
C PRO A 7 -11.68 -7.85 24.19
N VAL A 8 -10.66 -7.86 25.04
CA VAL A 8 -9.32 -7.39 24.68
C VAL A 8 -8.66 -8.48 23.84
N HIS A 9 -8.52 -8.22 22.53
CA HIS A 9 -7.80 -9.12 21.65
C HIS A 9 -6.29 -8.90 21.79
N LEU A 10 -5.57 -9.99 22.04
CA LEU A 10 -4.11 -10.03 21.96
C LEU A 10 -3.69 -10.06 20.49
N VAL A 11 -2.77 -9.18 20.11
CA VAL A 11 -2.17 -9.14 18.77
C VAL A 11 -0.73 -9.57 18.87
N VAL A 12 -0.32 -10.57 18.08
CA VAL A 12 1.08 -10.99 17.98
C VAL A 12 1.60 -10.61 16.60
N ILE A 13 2.59 -9.72 16.55
CA ILE A 13 3.27 -9.36 15.30
C ILE A 13 4.46 -10.29 15.11
N ILE A 14 4.45 -11.08 14.04
CA ILE A 14 5.59 -11.92 13.66
C ILE A 14 6.48 -11.11 12.72
N THR A 15 7.76 -10.98 13.07
CA THR A 15 8.74 -10.21 12.31
C THR A 15 10.12 -10.85 12.35
N THR A 16 11.10 -10.21 11.73
CA THR A 16 12.49 -10.68 11.68
C THR A 16 13.42 -9.71 12.43
N PRO A 17 14.64 -10.15 12.82
CA PRO A 17 15.56 -9.33 13.61
C PRO A 17 15.84 -7.93 13.04
N SER A 18 16.07 -7.79 11.74
CA SER A 18 16.36 -6.49 11.12
C SER A 18 15.15 -5.55 11.12
N ASN A 19 13.93 -6.09 11.10
CA ASN A 19 12.68 -5.32 11.07
C ASN A 19 12.13 -5.02 12.48
N ALA A 20 12.56 -5.77 13.50
CA ALA A 20 12.03 -5.67 14.86
C ALA A 20 12.19 -4.27 15.49
N PRO A 21 13.36 -3.57 15.41
CA PRO A 21 13.54 -2.28 16.07
C PRO A 21 12.51 -1.22 15.64
N PHE A 22 12.16 -1.19 14.36
CA PHE A 22 11.16 -0.27 13.80
C PHE A 22 9.75 -0.56 14.31
N ILE A 23 9.41 -1.83 14.56
CA ILE A 23 8.09 -2.22 15.04
C ILE A 23 7.99 -1.99 16.56
N VAL A 24 9.05 -2.31 17.32
CA VAL A 24 9.09 -2.14 18.79
C VAL A 24 8.82 -0.69 19.21
N SER A 25 9.36 0.28 18.46
CA SER A 25 9.18 1.70 18.79
C SER A 25 7.71 2.14 18.79
N GLU A 26 6.86 1.48 18.02
CA GLU A 26 5.42 1.74 17.98
C GLU A 26 4.62 0.80 18.87
N THR A 27 4.94 -0.50 18.90
CA THR A 27 4.16 -1.48 19.67
C THR A 27 4.38 -1.41 21.16
N SER A 28 5.55 -0.94 21.63
CA SER A 28 5.84 -0.77 23.06
C SER A 28 4.86 0.18 23.78
N LYS A 29 4.11 0.98 23.03
CA LYS A 29 3.07 1.88 23.53
C LYS A 29 1.75 1.14 23.87
N HIS A 30 1.62 -0.14 23.50
CA HIS A 30 0.36 -0.90 23.56
C HIS A 30 0.54 -2.26 24.26
N HIS A 31 -0.06 -2.42 25.44
CA HIS A 31 0.09 -3.62 26.28
C HIS A 31 -0.53 -4.90 25.69
N ASN A 32 -1.46 -4.78 24.74
CA ASN A 32 -2.13 -5.90 24.09
C ASN A 32 -1.45 -6.34 22.78
N ILE A 33 -0.33 -5.72 22.41
CA ILE A 33 0.46 -6.08 21.23
C ILE A 33 1.78 -6.68 21.69
N SER A 34 2.03 -7.93 21.34
CA SER A 34 3.32 -8.59 21.54
C SER A 34 4.00 -8.88 20.20
N MET A 35 5.27 -9.27 20.27
CA MET A 35 6.07 -9.54 19.09
C MET A 35 6.73 -10.90 19.19
N SER A 36 6.75 -11.62 18.07
CA SER A 36 7.53 -12.84 17.90
C SER A 36 8.55 -12.65 16.80
N ILE A 37 9.83 -12.71 17.17
CA ILE A 37 10.93 -12.51 16.24
C ILE A 37 11.40 -13.88 15.75
N ILE A 38 11.27 -14.14 14.46
CA ILE A 38 11.72 -15.36 13.80
C ILE A 38 12.86 -15.06 12.84
N SER A 39 13.87 -15.94 12.80
CA SER A 39 15.05 -15.72 11.96
C SER A 39 14.69 -15.75 10.47
N PHE A 40 15.17 -14.76 9.72
CA PHE A 40 15.14 -14.83 8.26
C PHE A 40 16.22 -15.81 7.76
N PRO A 41 15.91 -16.69 6.81
CA PRO A 41 16.84 -17.70 6.33
C PRO A 41 17.95 -17.07 5.50
N ARG A 42 19.19 -17.49 5.73
CA ARG A 42 20.31 -17.12 4.86
C ARG A 42 20.17 -17.77 3.49
N VAL A 43 20.27 -16.97 2.44
CA VAL A 43 20.18 -17.39 1.04
C VAL A 43 21.36 -16.76 0.29
N PRO A 44 22.28 -17.56 -0.30
CA PRO A 44 23.48 -17.03 -0.97
C PRO A 44 23.20 -16.01 -2.07
N GLU A 45 22.03 -16.11 -2.70
CA GLU A 45 21.59 -15.24 -3.78
C GLU A 45 21.01 -13.90 -3.28
N LEU A 46 20.81 -13.71 -1.97
CA LEU A 46 20.38 -12.43 -1.40
C LEU A 46 21.56 -11.75 -0.69
N PRO A 47 21.60 -10.41 -0.64
CA PRO A 47 22.62 -9.70 0.14
C PRO A 47 22.60 -10.12 1.61
N GLU A 48 23.76 -10.10 2.25
CA GLU A 48 23.87 -10.40 3.68
C GLU A 48 23.05 -9.39 4.49
N GLY A 49 22.19 -9.89 5.38
CA GLY A 49 21.31 -9.06 6.21
C GLY A 49 20.03 -8.58 5.53
N CYS A 50 19.78 -8.94 4.27
CA CYS A 50 18.56 -8.57 3.53
C CYS A 50 17.33 -9.33 4.05
N GLU A 51 16.60 -8.72 4.98
CA GLU A 51 15.34 -9.26 5.53
C GLU A 51 14.11 -8.42 5.15
N ASN A 52 14.30 -7.31 4.42
CA ASN A 52 13.23 -6.45 3.92
C ASN A 52 13.32 -6.31 2.40
N THR A 53 12.19 -6.09 1.73
CA THR A 53 12.16 -5.84 0.27
C THR A 53 12.77 -4.49 -0.11
N VAL A 54 12.83 -3.53 0.82
CA VAL A 54 13.56 -2.26 0.65
C VAL A 54 15.07 -2.48 0.51
N ASP A 55 15.60 -3.55 1.09
CA ASP A 55 17.04 -3.87 1.03
C ASP A 55 17.42 -4.60 -0.26
N LEU A 56 16.44 -4.93 -1.12
CA LEU A 56 16.70 -5.62 -2.38
C LEU A 56 17.38 -4.68 -3.38
N PRO A 57 18.54 -5.06 -3.95
CA PRO A 57 19.19 -4.27 -5.00
C PRO A 57 18.34 -4.10 -6.27
N SER A 58 17.41 -5.05 -6.50
CA SER A 58 16.48 -5.03 -7.63
C SER A 58 15.28 -5.92 -7.35
N MET A 59 14.09 -5.51 -7.81
CA MET A 59 12.88 -6.33 -7.78
C MET A 59 12.98 -7.60 -8.63
N ALA A 60 13.99 -7.73 -9.50
CA ALA A 60 14.32 -9.01 -10.14
C ALA A 60 14.61 -10.13 -9.10
N MET A 61 15.11 -9.75 -7.93
CA MET A 61 15.43 -10.66 -6.82
C MET A 61 14.22 -11.00 -5.94
N PHE A 62 13.06 -10.39 -6.19
CA PHE A 62 11.85 -10.64 -5.40
C PHE A 62 11.43 -12.11 -5.41
N SER A 63 11.60 -12.81 -6.56
CA SER A 63 11.32 -14.25 -6.63
C SER A 63 12.18 -15.08 -5.69
N THR A 64 13.47 -14.71 -5.53
CA THR A 64 14.40 -15.31 -4.59
C THR A 64 14.00 -14.99 -3.15
N PHE A 65 13.63 -13.73 -2.88
CA PHE A 65 13.13 -13.30 -1.59
C PHE A 65 11.89 -14.09 -1.14
N VAL A 66 10.88 -14.23 -2.01
CA VAL A 66 9.68 -15.02 -1.72
C VAL A 66 10.01 -16.49 -1.47
N LYS A 67 10.91 -17.09 -2.27
CA LYS A 67 11.40 -18.47 -2.02
C LYS A 67 12.11 -18.60 -0.67
N ALA A 68 12.87 -17.57 -0.26
CA ALA A 68 13.50 -17.53 1.06
C ALA A 68 12.43 -17.57 2.16
N THR A 69 11.39 -16.74 2.07
CA THR A 69 10.32 -16.68 3.09
C THR A 69 9.64 -18.03 3.34
N LYS A 70 9.55 -18.91 2.34
CA LYS A 70 8.99 -20.26 2.52
C LYS A 70 9.73 -21.10 3.55
N LYS A 71 11.03 -20.88 3.74
CA LYS A 71 11.84 -21.57 4.77
C LYS A 71 11.51 -21.09 6.19
N MET A 72 10.75 -20.00 6.33
CA MET A 72 10.27 -19.49 7.62
C MET A 72 9.00 -20.22 8.10
N LYS A 73 8.45 -21.15 7.30
CA LYS A 73 7.24 -21.91 7.65
C LYS A 73 7.34 -22.59 9.01
N GLN A 74 8.40 -23.36 9.26
CA GLN A 74 8.56 -24.07 10.53
C GLN A 74 8.65 -23.12 11.76
N PRO A 75 9.50 -22.08 11.75
CA PRO A 75 9.50 -21.07 12.81
C PRO A 75 8.14 -20.39 13.01
N PHE A 76 7.43 -20.07 11.93
CA PHE A 76 6.09 -19.48 11.98
C PHE A 76 5.06 -20.42 12.64
N GLU A 77 5.04 -21.69 12.25
CA GLU A 77 4.17 -22.71 12.86
C GLU A 77 4.51 -22.92 14.35
N ARG A 78 5.79 -22.79 14.73
CA ARG A 78 6.20 -22.86 16.13
C ARG A 78 5.58 -21.75 16.98
N VAL A 79 5.48 -20.52 16.46
CA VAL A 79 4.79 -19.43 17.15
C VAL A 79 3.34 -19.80 17.43
N HIS A 80 2.64 -20.41 16.47
CA HIS A 80 1.26 -20.85 16.67
C HIS A 80 1.15 -21.96 17.72
N ILE A 81 2.06 -22.94 17.70
CA ILE A 81 2.11 -24.00 18.70
C ILE A 81 2.29 -23.40 20.09
N ASP A 82 3.26 -22.50 20.27
CA ASP A 82 3.56 -21.88 21.56
C ASP A 82 2.33 -21.07 22.05
N MET A 83 1.69 -20.30 21.18
CA MET A 83 0.43 -19.59 21.52
C MET A 83 -0.71 -20.54 21.93
N ILE A 84 -0.86 -21.68 21.27
CA ILE A 84 -1.87 -22.69 21.62
C ILE A 84 -1.55 -23.31 22.99
N VAL A 85 -0.29 -23.67 23.22
CA VAL A 85 0.19 -24.27 24.49
C VAL A 85 0.01 -23.29 25.65
N ASP A 86 0.25 -22.01 25.43
CA ASP A 86 0.07 -20.95 26.43
C ASP A 86 -1.42 -20.61 26.69
N GLY A 87 -2.36 -21.32 26.07
CA GLY A 87 -3.80 -21.11 26.25
C GLY A 87 -4.37 -19.94 25.45
N HIS A 88 -3.63 -19.41 24.48
CA HIS A 88 -4.01 -18.26 23.65
C HIS A 88 -4.10 -18.64 22.15
N PRO A 89 -4.91 -19.63 21.74
CA PRO A 89 -4.96 -20.08 20.36
C PRO A 89 -5.41 -18.95 19.41
N PRO A 90 -4.64 -18.68 18.33
CA PRO A 90 -4.96 -17.62 17.38
C PRO A 90 -6.35 -17.78 16.76
N ILE A 91 -7.12 -16.70 16.70
CA ILE A 91 -8.43 -16.69 16.02
C ILE A 91 -8.29 -16.54 14.51
N CYS A 92 -7.25 -15.82 14.07
CA CYS A 92 -6.93 -15.59 12.68
C CYS A 92 -5.45 -15.26 12.51
N VAL A 93 -4.97 -15.39 11.29
CA VAL A 93 -3.70 -14.84 10.82
C VAL A 93 -4.00 -13.86 9.71
N ILE A 94 -3.51 -12.64 9.84
CA ILE A 94 -3.43 -11.67 8.74
C ILE A 94 -2.03 -11.77 8.17
N SER A 95 -1.90 -12.07 6.88
CA SER A 95 -0.59 -12.23 6.23
C SER A 95 -0.58 -11.61 4.85
N ASP A 96 0.61 -11.17 4.45
CA ASP A 96 0.84 -10.58 3.15
C ASP A 96 0.54 -11.58 2.02
N PHE A 97 0.09 -11.07 0.86
CA PHE A 97 -0.27 -11.87 -0.29
C PHE A 97 0.90 -12.75 -0.77
N PHE A 98 2.13 -12.24 -0.79
CA PHE A 98 3.28 -13.00 -1.30
C PHE A 98 3.74 -14.12 -0.34
N LEU A 99 3.24 -14.14 0.90
CA LEU A 99 3.46 -15.20 1.87
C LEU A 99 2.44 -16.34 1.69
N SER A 100 2.28 -16.84 0.47
CA SER A 100 1.24 -17.83 0.11
C SER A 100 1.27 -19.09 0.98
N TRP A 101 2.45 -19.50 1.43
CA TRP A 101 2.69 -20.67 2.29
C TRP A 101 2.04 -20.58 3.68
N THR A 102 1.62 -19.41 4.15
CA THR A 102 0.93 -19.31 5.44
C THR A 102 -0.51 -19.85 5.35
N LEU A 103 -1.12 -19.94 4.16
CA LEU A 103 -2.45 -20.54 4.00
C LEU A 103 -2.44 -22.01 4.46
N ASP A 104 -1.51 -22.80 3.93
CA ASP A 104 -1.35 -24.20 4.31
C ASP A 104 -1.09 -24.36 5.80
N SER A 105 -0.24 -23.49 6.35
CA SER A 105 0.08 -23.48 7.78
C SER A 105 -1.20 -23.23 8.60
N CYS A 106 -1.97 -22.20 8.24
CA CYS A 106 -3.24 -21.89 8.88
C CYS A 106 -4.23 -23.06 8.80
N HIS A 107 -4.35 -23.73 7.65
CA HIS A 107 -5.19 -24.91 7.48
C HIS A 107 -4.78 -26.06 8.42
N SER A 108 -3.49 -26.34 8.54
CA SER A 108 -2.98 -27.39 9.44
C SER A 108 -3.34 -27.15 10.91
N PHE A 109 -3.41 -25.89 11.34
CA PHE A 109 -3.84 -25.52 12.69
C PHE A 109 -5.34 -25.15 12.80
N LYS A 110 -6.11 -25.30 11.72
CA LYS A 110 -7.52 -24.86 11.59
C LYS A 110 -7.73 -23.36 11.84
N ILE A 111 -6.68 -22.55 11.74
CA ILE A 111 -6.71 -21.10 11.91
C ILE A 111 -7.24 -20.45 10.63
N THR A 112 -8.02 -19.39 10.78
CA THR A 112 -8.54 -18.62 9.64
C THR A 112 -7.45 -17.69 9.08
N ARG A 113 -7.16 -17.76 7.78
CA ARG A 113 -6.26 -16.81 7.10
C ARG A 113 -7.05 -15.67 6.46
N ILE A 114 -6.64 -14.43 6.72
CA ILE A 114 -7.00 -13.23 5.98
C ILE A 114 -5.77 -12.76 5.21
N VAL A 115 -5.93 -12.49 3.92
CA VAL A 115 -4.86 -11.98 3.06
C VAL A 115 -4.88 -10.46 3.01
N SER A 116 -3.70 -9.84 3.00
CA SER A 116 -3.53 -8.39 2.85
C SER A 116 -2.59 -8.08 1.70
N HIS A 117 -2.96 -7.11 0.86
CA HIS A 117 -2.14 -6.67 -0.29
C HIS A 117 -1.57 -5.25 -0.11
N GLY A 118 -2.03 -4.49 0.89
CA GLY A 118 -1.64 -3.08 1.02
C GLY A 118 -2.23 -2.18 -0.08
N MET A 119 -3.33 -2.59 -0.72
CA MET A 119 -3.96 -1.90 -1.85
C MET A 119 -5.47 -1.74 -1.68
N GLY A 120 -6.09 -0.90 -2.50
CA GLY A 120 -7.55 -0.73 -2.62
C GLY A 120 -8.21 -1.81 -3.48
N ALA A 121 -9.53 -1.93 -3.36
CA ALA A 121 -10.30 -2.98 -4.02
C ALA A 121 -10.29 -2.82 -5.54
N LEU A 122 -10.41 -1.59 -6.06
CA LEU A 122 -10.37 -1.34 -7.50
C LEU A 122 -9.06 -1.82 -8.14
N SER A 123 -7.91 -1.44 -7.57
CA SER A 123 -6.60 -1.84 -8.09
C SER A 123 -6.44 -3.36 -8.09
N MET A 124 -6.86 -4.02 -7.01
CA MET A 124 -6.80 -5.48 -6.91
C MET A 124 -7.77 -6.16 -7.89
N ALA A 125 -8.98 -5.61 -8.08
CA ALA A 125 -9.95 -6.12 -9.05
C ALA A 125 -9.41 -6.00 -10.49
N ILE A 126 -8.74 -4.90 -10.85
CA ILE A 126 -8.05 -4.75 -12.14
C ILE A 126 -6.97 -5.83 -12.28
N CYS A 127 -6.05 -5.95 -11.31
CA CYS A 127 -4.97 -6.94 -11.33
C CYS A 127 -5.50 -8.38 -11.51
N LYS A 128 -6.56 -8.76 -10.80
CA LYS A 128 -7.19 -10.08 -10.92
C LYS A 128 -7.90 -10.27 -12.26
N SER A 129 -8.61 -9.26 -12.74
CA SER A 129 -9.32 -9.29 -14.04
C SER A 129 -8.35 -9.54 -15.20
N LEU A 130 -7.15 -8.93 -15.16
CA LEU A 130 -6.13 -9.13 -16.19
C LEU A 130 -5.69 -10.59 -16.31
N THR A 131 -5.71 -11.36 -15.21
CA THR A 131 -5.35 -12.79 -15.25
C THR A 131 -6.39 -13.69 -15.92
N LEU A 132 -7.58 -13.16 -16.20
CA LEU A 132 -8.64 -13.87 -16.93
C LEU A 132 -8.58 -13.58 -18.44
N LEU A 133 -7.78 -12.60 -18.86
CA LEU A 133 -7.66 -12.27 -20.27
C LEU A 133 -6.89 -13.39 -20.99
N PRO A 134 -7.37 -13.85 -22.16
CA PRO A 134 -6.63 -14.82 -22.96
C PRO A 134 -5.29 -14.21 -23.38
N LEU A 135 -4.22 -15.02 -23.35
CA LEU A 135 -2.89 -14.62 -23.84
C LEU A 135 -3.03 -14.06 -25.26
N ARG A 136 -2.86 -12.75 -25.42
CA ARG A 136 -2.99 -12.09 -26.72
C ARG A 136 -1.77 -12.47 -27.57
N THR A 137 -2.00 -13.25 -28.62
CA THR A 137 -0.97 -13.69 -29.57
C THR A 137 -0.65 -12.66 -30.65
N LYS A 138 -1.37 -11.53 -30.70
CA LYS A 138 -1.14 -10.47 -31.69
C LYS A 138 -0.28 -9.35 -31.13
N PRO A 139 0.64 -8.78 -31.94
CA PRO A 139 1.31 -7.54 -31.58
C PRO A 139 0.25 -6.45 -31.42
N SER A 140 0.21 -5.83 -30.25
CA SER A 140 -0.71 -4.74 -29.92
C SER A 140 0.11 -3.52 -29.55
N LEU A 141 -0.37 -2.34 -29.91
CA LEU A 141 0.29 -1.08 -29.60
C LEU A 141 0.17 -0.77 -28.11
N GLU A 142 1.09 0.03 -27.56
CA GLU A 142 1.09 0.39 -26.14
C GLU A 142 -0.15 1.20 -25.73
N LEU A 143 -0.74 1.95 -26.66
CA LEU A 143 -1.93 2.78 -26.44
C LEU A 143 -3.25 2.03 -26.66
N ASP A 144 -3.20 0.74 -26.99
CA ASP A 144 -4.42 -0.04 -27.22
C ASP A 144 -5.23 -0.18 -25.92
N PRO A 145 -6.55 0.04 -25.97
CA PRO A 145 -7.40 -0.11 -24.80
C PRO A 145 -7.49 -1.58 -24.34
N ILE A 146 -7.58 -1.75 -23.04
CA ILE A 146 -7.84 -3.02 -22.36
C ILE A 146 -9.26 -3.01 -21.85
N GLU A 147 -10.07 -3.91 -22.39
CA GLU A 147 -11.40 -4.21 -21.88
C GLU A 147 -11.32 -5.36 -20.88
N LEU A 148 -11.86 -5.13 -19.68
CA LEU A 148 -11.94 -6.13 -18.63
C LEU A 148 -13.30 -6.83 -18.68
N LEU A 149 -13.31 -8.16 -18.59
CA LEU A 149 -14.53 -8.97 -18.75
C LEU A 149 -15.54 -8.79 -17.61
N THR A 150 -15.04 -8.58 -16.40
CA THR A 150 -15.81 -8.65 -15.14
C THR A 150 -15.89 -7.32 -14.41
N LEU A 151 -15.28 -6.26 -14.95
CA LEU A 151 -15.14 -4.98 -14.27
C LEU A 151 -15.38 -3.81 -15.22
N THR A 152 -16.35 -2.97 -14.89
CA THR A 152 -16.59 -1.70 -15.59
C THR A 152 -15.76 -0.60 -14.94
N LEU A 153 -14.90 0.05 -15.73
CA LEU A 153 -14.04 1.14 -15.26
C LEU A 153 -14.61 2.51 -15.67
N PRO A 154 -14.51 3.53 -14.81
CA PRO A 154 -14.91 4.90 -15.16
C PRO A 154 -13.86 5.61 -16.06
N PHE A 155 -12.83 4.90 -16.50
CA PHE A 155 -11.76 5.40 -17.35
C PHE A 155 -11.29 4.30 -18.32
N THR A 156 -10.63 4.72 -19.40
CA THR A 156 -10.00 3.79 -20.36
C THR A 156 -8.66 3.32 -19.80
N LEU A 157 -8.54 2.02 -19.56
CA LEU A 157 -7.28 1.37 -19.20
C LEU A 157 -6.51 1.05 -20.49
N GLN A 158 -5.27 1.50 -20.61
CA GLN A 158 -4.42 1.24 -21.78
C GLN A 158 -3.36 0.18 -21.45
N LYS A 159 -2.80 -0.47 -22.48
CA LYS A 159 -1.73 -1.46 -22.29
C LYS A 159 -0.51 -0.90 -21.57
N VAL A 160 -0.16 0.35 -21.86
CA VAL A 160 0.96 1.07 -21.23
C VAL A 160 0.74 1.35 -19.74
N ASP A 161 -0.51 1.26 -19.25
CA ASP A 161 -0.84 1.43 -17.83
C ASP A 161 -0.59 0.14 -17.04
N ILE A 162 -0.37 -0.99 -17.73
CA ILE A 162 -0.18 -2.30 -17.11
C ILE A 162 1.31 -2.66 -17.07
N PRO A 163 1.84 -3.05 -15.90
CA PRO A 163 3.17 -3.64 -15.82
C PRO A 163 3.32 -4.81 -16.79
N LYS A 164 4.36 -4.81 -17.64
CA LYS A 164 4.57 -5.84 -18.67
C LYS A 164 4.52 -7.26 -18.12
N GLY A 165 5.01 -7.47 -16.89
CA GLY A 165 4.97 -8.77 -16.20
C GLY A 165 3.57 -9.33 -15.90
N LEU A 166 2.52 -8.52 -15.95
CA LEU A 166 1.13 -8.96 -15.78
C LEU A 166 0.45 -9.37 -17.10
N LEU A 167 0.92 -8.86 -18.24
CA LEU A 167 0.38 -9.17 -19.57
C LEU A 167 1.16 -10.28 -20.27
N ASP A 168 2.47 -10.29 -20.10
CA ASP A 168 3.39 -11.19 -20.78
C ASP A 168 3.73 -12.38 -19.88
N TYR A 169 2.71 -13.16 -19.48
CA TYR A 169 2.93 -14.40 -18.74
C TYR A 169 3.74 -15.37 -19.60
N ASN A 170 5.01 -15.54 -19.26
CA ASN A 170 5.84 -16.57 -19.85
C ASN A 170 6.10 -17.64 -18.77
N PRO A 171 5.60 -18.89 -18.98
CA PRO A 171 5.66 -19.97 -17.99
C PRO A 171 7.09 -20.40 -17.65
N ASN A 172 8.08 -20.04 -18.48
CA ASN A 172 9.48 -20.36 -18.25
C ASN A 172 10.18 -19.36 -17.30
N TYR A 173 9.54 -18.25 -16.92
CA TYR A 173 10.13 -17.33 -15.94
C TYR A 173 10.03 -17.88 -14.52
N PRO A 174 11.10 -17.77 -13.70
CA PRO A 174 11.08 -18.18 -12.29
C PRO A 174 9.94 -17.55 -11.47
N TYR A 175 9.46 -16.39 -11.90
CA TYR A 175 8.39 -15.61 -11.27
C TYR A 175 6.99 -16.18 -11.55
N ALA A 176 6.80 -16.87 -12.68
CA ALA A 176 5.50 -17.38 -13.11
C ALA A 176 4.88 -18.36 -12.09
N ARG A 177 5.70 -19.28 -11.57
CA ARG A 177 5.26 -20.23 -10.54
C ARG A 177 4.84 -19.54 -9.24
N ILE A 178 5.57 -18.50 -8.83
CA ILE A 178 5.25 -17.74 -7.62
C ILE A 178 3.93 -17.00 -7.78
N ILE A 179 3.66 -16.42 -8.95
CA ILE A 179 2.38 -15.78 -9.25
C ILE A 179 1.23 -16.79 -9.11
N VAL A 180 1.36 -17.97 -9.70
CA VAL A 180 0.32 -19.01 -9.67
C VAL A 180 0.04 -19.44 -8.22
N GLU A 181 1.07 -19.81 -7.47
CA GLU A 181 0.94 -20.23 -6.07
C GLU A 181 0.35 -19.11 -5.19
N THR A 182 0.77 -17.87 -5.43
CA THR A 182 0.26 -16.70 -4.70
C THR A 182 -1.20 -16.42 -5.01
N LYS A 183 -1.59 -16.49 -6.29
CA LYS A 183 -2.98 -16.34 -6.72
C LYS A 183 -3.87 -17.41 -6.11
N GLU A 184 -3.41 -18.66 -6.10
CA GLU A 184 -4.16 -19.78 -5.53
C GLU A 184 -4.38 -19.59 -4.03
N ALA A 185 -3.33 -19.22 -3.28
CA ALA A 185 -3.48 -18.98 -1.84
C ALA A 185 -4.34 -17.75 -1.52
N ASP A 186 -4.27 -16.72 -2.35
CA ASP A 186 -5.05 -15.48 -2.22
C ASP A 186 -6.55 -15.77 -2.37
N ILE A 187 -7.00 -16.39 -3.47
CA ILE A 187 -8.44 -16.66 -3.71
C ILE A 187 -9.05 -17.68 -2.73
N ASN A 188 -8.22 -18.51 -2.08
CA ASN A 188 -8.64 -19.48 -1.07
C ASN A 188 -8.57 -18.93 0.37
N SER A 189 -8.16 -17.67 0.57
CA SER A 189 -8.20 -17.03 1.88
C SER A 189 -9.66 -16.80 2.33
N TRP A 190 -9.92 -16.85 3.64
CA TRP A 190 -11.28 -16.70 4.19
C TRP A 190 -11.83 -15.28 4.03
N GLY A 191 -10.94 -14.30 3.95
CA GLY A 191 -11.26 -12.90 3.70
C GLY A 191 -10.03 -12.15 3.21
N VAL A 192 -10.26 -10.94 2.72
CA VAL A 192 -9.22 -10.03 2.25
C VAL A 192 -9.32 -8.68 2.96
N LEU A 193 -8.18 -8.21 3.46
CA LEU A 193 -8.05 -6.88 4.02
C LEU A 193 -7.78 -5.89 2.89
N VAL A 194 -8.73 -4.98 2.68
CA VAL A 194 -8.61 -3.89 1.72
C VAL A 194 -8.10 -2.67 2.46
N HIS A 195 -7.00 -2.10 2.00
CA HIS A 195 -6.41 -0.91 2.61
C HIS A 195 -7.14 0.34 2.12
N SER A 196 -8.47 0.41 2.26
CA SER A 196 -9.26 1.60 1.88
C SER A 196 -10.48 1.74 2.81
N PHE A 197 -11.43 2.59 2.46
CA PHE A 197 -12.70 2.74 3.18
C PHE A 197 -13.89 2.51 2.26
N GLU A 198 -15.02 2.07 2.82
CA GLU A 198 -16.18 1.61 2.03
C GLU A 198 -16.71 2.68 1.09
N GLU A 199 -16.75 3.93 1.54
CA GLU A 199 -17.30 5.04 0.76
C GLU A 199 -16.46 5.38 -0.47
N LEU A 200 -15.20 4.95 -0.54
CA LEU A 200 -14.35 5.09 -1.72
C LEU A 200 -14.43 3.88 -2.65
N GLU A 201 -14.46 2.68 -2.10
CA GLU A 201 -14.36 1.44 -2.88
C GLU A 201 -15.71 0.83 -3.27
N GLY A 202 -16.82 1.28 -2.65
CA GLY A 202 -18.08 0.54 -2.57
C GLY A 202 -18.57 -0.10 -3.87
N ASP A 203 -18.54 0.65 -4.98
CA ASP A 203 -18.99 0.19 -6.29
C ASP A 203 -18.14 -0.95 -6.87
N HIS A 204 -16.91 -1.11 -6.37
CA HIS A 204 -15.93 -2.10 -6.83
C HIS A 204 -15.79 -3.30 -5.88
N VAL A 205 -16.24 -3.20 -4.63
CA VAL A 205 -16.11 -4.26 -3.61
C VAL A 205 -16.81 -5.53 -4.06
N GLY A 206 -18.04 -5.46 -4.55
CA GLY A 206 -18.78 -6.66 -4.98
C GLY A 206 -18.11 -7.39 -6.15
N ALA A 207 -17.61 -6.64 -7.15
CA ALA A 207 -16.83 -7.22 -8.24
C ALA A 207 -15.52 -7.84 -7.74
N PHE A 208 -14.85 -7.19 -6.79
CA PHE A 208 -13.63 -7.70 -6.18
C PHE A 208 -13.85 -9.01 -5.39
N GLU A 209 -14.91 -9.07 -4.57
CA GLU A 209 -15.28 -10.28 -3.81
C GLU A 209 -15.56 -11.48 -4.73
N SER A 210 -16.08 -11.24 -5.94
CA SER A 210 -16.42 -12.31 -6.89
C SER A 210 -15.22 -13.17 -7.35
N PHE A 211 -13.99 -12.67 -7.16
CA PHE A 211 -12.78 -13.42 -7.46
C PHE A 211 -12.37 -14.42 -6.37
N TYR A 212 -12.97 -14.36 -5.19
CA TYR A 212 -12.63 -15.23 -4.08
C TYR A 212 -13.59 -16.41 -3.97
N PHE A 213 -13.06 -17.55 -3.55
CA PHE A 213 -13.90 -18.71 -3.25
C PHE A 213 -14.58 -18.56 -1.89
N ASN A 214 -15.50 -19.49 -1.61
CA ASN A 214 -16.19 -19.60 -0.31
C ASN A 214 -16.91 -18.32 0.15
N ASN A 215 -17.30 -17.46 -0.80
CA ASN A 215 -17.92 -16.16 -0.54
C ASN A 215 -17.09 -15.27 0.40
N ALA A 216 -15.75 -15.33 0.29
CA ALA A 216 -14.86 -14.52 1.09
C ALA A 216 -15.19 -13.03 0.96
N LYS A 217 -15.03 -12.31 2.08
CA LYS A 217 -15.40 -10.90 2.18
C LYS A 217 -14.20 -9.97 2.17
N ALA A 218 -14.41 -8.81 1.57
CA ALA A 218 -13.45 -7.73 1.53
C ALA A 218 -13.73 -6.73 2.67
N TYR A 219 -12.76 -6.57 3.56
CA TYR A 219 -12.86 -5.69 4.72
C TYR A 219 -12.07 -4.40 4.44
N CYS A 220 -12.77 -3.32 4.12
CA CYS A 220 -12.18 -1.99 3.89
C CYS A 220 -11.78 -1.36 5.23
N LEU A 221 -10.51 -1.51 5.58
CA LEU A 221 -9.95 -1.08 6.87
C LEU A 221 -8.63 -0.29 6.68
N GLY A 222 -8.43 0.47 5.62
CA GLY A 222 -7.12 1.08 5.31
C GLY A 222 -6.81 2.45 5.89
N THR A 223 -7.76 3.12 6.51
CA THR A 223 -7.60 4.50 7.03
C THR A 223 -6.80 4.55 8.34
N PHE A 224 -5.87 3.61 8.54
CA PHE A 224 -5.05 3.47 9.75
C PHE A 224 -4.22 4.73 10.07
N PHE A 225 -3.84 5.50 9.04
CA PHE A 225 -3.06 6.74 9.20
C PHE A 225 -3.85 7.86 9.89
N LEU A 226 -5.18 7.78 9.93
CA LEU A 226 -6.06 8.71 10.66
C LEU A 226 -6.34 8.26 12.11
N TYR A 227 -6.07 7.00 12.46
CA TYR A 227 -6.39 6.44 13.77
C TYR A 227 -5.43 6.93 14.87
N ASN A 228 -4.19 7.24 14.50
CA ASN A 228 -3.24 7.91 15.39
C ASN A 228 -3.26 9.42 15.10
N GLU A 229 -4.11 10.16 15.81
CA GLU A 229 -3.93 11.61 15.99
C GLU A 229 -2.64 11.88 16.78
N LEU A 230 -1.48 11.73 16.13
CA LEU A 230 -0.23 12.29 16.62
C LEU A 230 0.00 13.65 15.94
N PHE A 231 -1.00 14.52 16.05
CA PHE A 231 -0.81 15.95 15.85
C PHE A 231 -0.05 16.48 17.06
N LEU A 232 1.16 17.05 16.86
CA LEU A 232 1.57 18.30 17.54
C LEU A 232 3.04 18.74 17.41
N PHE A 233 4.00 17.95 16.89
CA PHE A 233 5.41 18.36 17.08
C PHE A 233 6.09 19.17 15.95
N LEU A 234 5.58 19.14 14.71
CA LEU A 234 6.28 19.78 13.56
C LEU A 234 5.67 21.10 13.06
N HIS A 235 4.57 21.56 13.65
CA HIS A 235 3.85 22.78 13.23
C HIS A 235 4.74 24.03 13.23
N LYS A 236 5.63 24.17 14.24
CA LYS A 236 6.43 25.38 14.45
C LYS A 236 7.55 25.65 13.41
N ARG A 237 8.00 24.64 12.66
CA ARG A 237 9.11 24.81 11.70
C ARG A 237 8.60 25.09 10.28
N LEU A 238 7.42 24.57 9.91
CA LEU A 238 6.72 24.87 8.66
C LEU A 238 6.08 26.27 8.68
N GLU A 239 5.47 26.69 9.80
CA GLU A 239 4.88 28.04 9.96
C GLU A 239 5.88 29.18 9.69
N LYS A 240 7.16 29.00 10.06
CA LYS A 240 8.20 30.01 9.83
C LYS A 240 8.58 30.20 8.35
N GLN A 241 8.28 29.24 7.48
CA GLN A 241 8.68 29.28 6.07
C GLN A 241 7.49 29.37 5.11
N VAL A 242 6.28 29.03 5.56
CA VAL A 242 5.09 28.99 4.71
C VAL A 242 4.00 29.89 5.28
N ASN A 243 4.20 31.20 5.09
CA ASN A 243 3.33 32.28 5.58
C ASN A 243 2.07 32.49 4.70
N SER A 244 1.47 31.43 4.16
CA SER A 244 0.39 31.55 3.18
C SER A 244 -0.79 30.61 3.42
N ASP A 245 -1.98 31.19 3.63
CA ASP A 245 -3.28 30.50 3.62
C ASP A 245 -3.76 30.11 2.20
N GLY A 246 -2.86 30.17 1.21
CA GLY A 246 -3.14 29.81 -0.17
C GLY A 246 -2.48 28.48 -0.52
N HIS A 247 -3.17 27.65 -1.31
CA HIS A 247 -2.67 26.39 -1.89
C HIS A 247 -1.49 26.63 -2.86
N THR A 248 -0.38 27.14 -2.36
CA THR A 248 0.73 27.73 -3.13
C THR A 248 1.97 26.86 -3.18
N VAL A 249 2.07 25.83 -2.33
CA VAL A 249 3.28 25.01 -2.19
C VAL A 249 3.07 23.61 -2.76
N ILE A 250 4.04 23.06 -3.46
CA ILE A 250 4.03 21.67 -3.94
C ILE A 250 4.85 20.82 -2.99
N TYR A 251 4.30 19.71 -2.50
CA TYR A 251 5.08 18.70 -1.79
C TYR A 251 5.51 17.60 -2.77
N LEU A 252 6.72 17.06 -2.61
CA LEU A 252 7.25 16.01 -3.46
C LEU A 252 7.93 14.94 -2.61
N SER A 253 7.47 13.69 -2.77
CA SER A 253 8.04 12.50 -2.12
C SER A 253 7.70 11.25 -2.93
N PHE A 254 8.73 10.51 -3.32
CA PHE A 254 8.59 9.27 -4.10
C PHE A 254 8.64 8.00 -3.23
N GLY A 255 8.75 8.13 -1.90
CA GLY A 255 8.82 6.99 -0.99
C GLY A 255 10.18 6.29 -0.99
N THR A 256 10.31 5.27 -0.14
CA THR A 256 11.59 4.57 0.12
C THR A 256 11.96 3.53 -0.92
N GLN A 257 11.01 3.11 -1.78
CA GLN A 257 11.22 2.07 -2.79
C GLN A 257 11.31 2.61 -4.22
N ALA A 258 11.34 3.93 -4.41
CA ALA A 258 11.50 4.53 -5.72
C ALA A 258 12.97 4.81 -6.03
N HIS A 259 13.52 4.09 -7.01
CA HIS A 259 14.85 4.36 -7.55
C HIS A 259 14.74 5.28 -8.77
N LEU A 260 14.96 6.58 -8.56
CA LEU A 260 14.99 7.57 -9.63
C LEU A 260 16.39 7.72 -10.22
N LEU A 261 16.50 7.69 -11.55
CA LEU A 261 17.74 8.05 -12.22
C LEU A 261 18.09 9.52 -12.00
N VAL A 262 19.39 9.83 -11.97
CA VAL A 262 19.90 11.20 -11.84
C VAL A 262 19.33 12.11 -12.93
N ASP A 263 19.23 11.64 -14.17
CA ASP A 263 18.66 12.40 -15.26
C ASP A 263 17.18 12.76 -15.00
N GLN A 264 16.40 11.82 -14.46
CA GLN A 264 15.01 12.10 -14.10
C GLN A 264 14.91 13.09 -12.93
N LEU A 265 15.81 13.02 -11.95
CA LEU A 265 15.88 14.00 -10.87
C LEU A 265 16.21 15.40 -11.39
N ASN A 266 17.09 15.51 -12.38
CA ASN A 266 17.43 16.77 -13.03
C ASN A 266 16.22 17.34 -13.78
N GLU A 267 15.51 16.54 -14.58
CA GLU A 267 14.30 17.00 -15.27
C GLU A 267 13.22 17.47 -14.28
N ILE A 268 13.05 16.79 -13.15
CA ILE A 268 12.13 17.22 -12.07
C ILE A 268 12.58 18.56 -11.50
N ALA A 269 13.88 18.72 -11.20
CA ALA A 269 14.41 19.97 -10.66
C ALA A 269 14.20 21.14 -11.63
N PHE A 270 14.51 20.95 -12.92
CA PHE A 270 14.33 21.98 -13.94
C PHE A 270 12.85 22.31 -14.18
N GLY A 271 11.98 21.29 -14.25
CA GLY A 271 10.55 21.50 -14.43
C GLY A 271 9.91 22.27 -13.28
N LEU A 272 10.37 22.04 -12.04
CA LEU A 272 9.90 22.79 -10.87
C LEU A 272 10.40 24.24 -10.86
N ASP A 273 11.65 24.50 -11.23
CA ASP A 273 12.18 25.88 -11.33
C ASP A 273 11.45 26.67 -12.43
N MET A 274 11.18 26.03 -13.57
CA MET A 274 10.38 26.62 -14.67
C MET A 274 8.91 26.85 -14.31
N ALA A 275 8.37 26.07 -13.38
CA ALA A 275 6.99 26.20 -12.92
C ALA A 275 6.79 27.40 -11.99
N GLU A 276 7.87 27.94 -11.40
CA GLU A 276 7.87 29.11 -10.52
C GLU A 276 6.95 29.00 -9.28
N HIS A 277 6.58 27.77 -8.89
CA HIS A 277 5.83 27.52 -7.65
C HIS A 277 6.77 27.07 -6.51
N PRO A 278 6.56 27.56 -5.27
CA PRO A 278 7.26 27.05 -4.09
C PRO A 278 7.09 25.55 -3.94
N PHE A 279 8.14 24.85 -3.52
CA PHE A 279 8.07 23.41 -3.28
C PHE A 279 8.88 22.92 -2.08
N ILE A 280 8.45 21.80 -1.52
CA ILE A 280 9.13 21.00 -0.50
C ILE A 280 9.43 19.65 -1.14
N TRP A 281 10.71 19.27 -1.19
CA TRP A 281 11.13 18.02 -1.81
C TRP A 281 12.01 17.21 -0.87
N VAL A 282 11.56 16.01 -0.50
CA VAL A 282 12.34 15.06 0.28
C VAL A 282 13.29 14.30 -0.64
N LYS A 283 14.62 14.51 -0.49
CA LYS A 283 15.67 13.84 -1.27
C LYS A 283 17.07 13.97 -0.64
N GLU A 284 18.00 13.19 -1.17
CA GLU A 284 19.44 13.50 -1.12
C GLU A 284 19.79 14.59 -2.20
N ARG A 285 20.04 15.85 -1.77
CA ARG A 285 20.65 17.01 -2.51
C ARG A 285 20.06 17.55 -3.84
N VAL A 286 19.72 18.86 -3.90
CA VAL A 286 19.90 19.83 -5.03
C VAL A 286 19.80 21.27 -4.43
N LYS A 287 20.36 22.28 -5.11
CA LYS A 287 20.53 23.69 -4.71
C LYS A 287 19.32 24.63 -4.95
N GLU A 288 19.27 25.63 -4.06
CA GLU A 288 18.88 27.06 -4.15
C GLU A 288 17.46 27.57 -4.43
N LYS A 289 16.45 26.75 -4.75
CA LYS A 289 15.04 27.16 -4.54
C LYS A 289 14.21 25.95 -4.10
N GLY A 290 13.52 26.07 -2.96
CA GLY A 290 12.75 24.98 -2.33
C GLY A 290 13.43 24.35 -1.10
N LEU A 291 12.61 23.85 -0.17
CA LEU A 291 13.11 23.15 1.01
C LEU A 291 13.42 21.71 0.64
N VAL A 292 14.71 21.34 0.72
CA VAL A 292 15.13 19.95 0.56
C VAL A 292 15.30 19.32 1.94
N LEU A 293 14.48 18.33 2.25
CA LEU A 293 14.66 17.51 3.45
C LEU A 293 15.53 16.31 3.10
N HIS A 294 16.65 16.17 3.81
CA HIS A 294 17.65 15.14 3.58
C HIS A 294 17.36 13.81 4.30
N ASP A 295 16.39 13.81 5.21
CA ASP A 295 16.00 12.66 6.03
C ASP A 295 14.47 12.52 6.05
N TRP A 296 13.98 11.50 6.78
CA TRP A 296 12.56 11.24 7.02
C TRP A 296 11.78 12.53 7.28
N ALA A 297 10.80 12.79 6.42
CA ALA A 297 9.88 13.91 6.58
C ALA A 297 8.57 13.39 7.16
N ASP A 298 7.96 14.17 8.05
CA ASP A 298 6.61 13.91 8.52
C ASP A 298 5.61 14.29 7.42
N GLN A 299 5.53 13.40 6.43
CA GLN A 299 4.74 13.55 5.21
C GLN A 299 3.29 13.89 5.52
N ARG A 300 2.72 13.28 6.56
CA ARG A 300 1.33 13.52 7.00
C ARG A 300 1.13 14.98 7.42
N ASN A 301 2.03 15.53 8.23
CA ASN A 301 1.95 16.92 8.68
C ASN A 301 2.22 17.92 7.56
N ILE A 302 3.09 17.59 6.60
CA ILE A 302 3.30 18.44 5.43
C ILE A 302 2.02 18.46 4.59
N LEU A 303 1.47 17.29 4.25
CA LEU A 303 0.28 17.17 3.40
C LEU A 303 -0.99 17.77 4.01
N SER A 304 -1.09 17.81 5.34
CA SER A 304 -2.23 18.45 6.04
C SER A 304 -2.13 19.98 6.10
N HIS A 305 -0.97 20.57 5.79
CA HIS A 305 -0.78 22.02 5.88
C HIS A 305 -1.63 22.78 4.84
N PRO A 306 -2.35 23.86 5.21
CA PRO A 306 -3.23 24.60 4.30
C PRO A 306 -2.55 25.10 3.02
N ALA A 307 -1.26 25.43 3.15
CA ALA A 307 -0.44 25.95 2.07
C ALA A 307 -0.06 24.94 0.98
N ILE A 308 -0.09 23.63 1.24
CA ILE A 308 0.19 22.64 0.21
C ILE A 308 -0.93 22.70 -0.83
N GLY A 309 -0.62 22.90 -2.11
CA GLY A 309 -1.59 22.91 -3.21
C GLY A 309 -1.57 21.66 -4.09
N GLY A 310 -0.49 20.88 -4.02
CA GLY A 310 -0.32 19.67 -4.82
C GLY A 310 0.75 18.73 -4.26
N PHE A 311 0.71 17.47 -4.68
CA PHE A 311 1.69 16.44 -4.31
C PHE A 311 2.18 15.68 -5.54
N LEU A 312 3.49 15.61 -5.70
CA LEU A 312 4.14 14.73 -6.67
C LEU A 312 4.60 13.46 -5.95
N SER A 313 4.11 12.30 -6.42
CA SER A 313 4.38 10.99 -5.80
C SER A 313 4.49 9.90 -6.86
N HIS A 314 5.00 8.73 -6.48
CA HIS A 314 4.97 7.54 -7.34
C HIS A 314 3.62 6.79 -7.31
N CYS A 315 2.62 7.32 -6.59
CA CYS A 315 1.30 6.70 -6.44
C CYS A 315 1.29 5.33 -5.74
N GLY A 316 2.27 5.07 -4.87
CA GLY A 316 2.18 3.97 -3.91
C GLY A 316 0.95 4.14 -3.04
N TRP A 317 0.23 3.05 -2.78
CA TRP A 317 -1.09 3.09 -2.17
C TRP A 317 -1.10 3.82 -0.81
N ASN A 318 -0.10 3.60 0.04
CA ASN A 318 0.05 4.32 1.31
C ASN A 318 0.19 5.84 1.13
N SER A 319 0.95 6.30 0.13
CA SER A 319 1.06 7.73 -0.19
C SER A 319 -0.23 8.30 -0.79
N MET A 320 -0.99 7.49 -1.55
CA MET A 320 -2.31 7.91 -2.04
C MET A 320 -3.31 8.09 -0.89
N LEU A 321 -3.32 7.15 0.07
CA LEU A 321 -4.16 7.21 1.26
C LEU A 321 -3.83 8.43 2.12
N GLU A 322 -2.55 8.66 2.42
CA GLU A 322 -2.07 9.82 3.19
C GLU A 322 -2.41 11.16 2.52
N HIS A 323 -2.62 11.17 1.21
CA HIS A 323 -2.86 12.37 0.40
C HIS A 323 -4.32 12.60 0.03
N PHE A 324 -5.29 11.87 0.61
CA PHE A 324 -6.71 12.05 0.29
C PHE A 324 -7.29 13.45 0.54
N ASN A 325 -6.49 14.47 0.87
CA ASN A 325 -6.89 15.87 0.85
C ASN A 325 -6.56 16.63 -0.46
N ARG A 326 -5.67 16.19 -1.39
CA ARG A 326 -5.29 16.97 -2.62
C ARG A 326 -4.92 16.10 -3.86
N LEU A 327 -4.61 16.72 -5.02
CA LEU A 327 -4.36 16.07 -6.34
C LEU A 327 -2.91 15.53 -6.51
N MET A 328 -2.73 14.55 -7.42
CA MET A 328 -1.49 13.81 -7.72
C MET A 328 -1.06 13.82 -9.20
N ILE A 329 0.24 13.62 -9.45
CA ILE A 329 0.85 13.25 -10.75
C ILE A 329 1.64 11.95 -10.54
N PRO A 330 1.39 10.85 -11.29
CA PRO A 330 2.06 9.57 -11.11
C PRO A 330 3.48 9.51 -11.67
N HIS A 331 4.37 8.81 -10.95
CA HIS A 331 5.68 8.36 -11.45
C HIS A 331 5.68 6.84 -11.70
N ARG A 332 6.28 6.39 -12.82
CA ARG A 332 6.32 4.98 -13.25
C ARG A 332 7.45 4.22 -12.57
N GLY A 333 7.11 3.16 -11.81
CA GLY A 333 8.07 2.24 -11.21
C GLY A 333 8.32 0.96 -12.03
N ASP A 334 9.58 0.78 -12.38
CA ASP A 334 10.38 -0.43 -12.67
C ASP A 334 9.77 -1.67 -13.38
N SER A 335 10.03 -1.76 -14.68
CA SER A 335 10.25 -3.03 -15.39
C SER A 335 11.31 -2.78 -16.46
N GLY A 336 12.49 -3.40 -16.32
CA GLY A 336 13.68 -3.25 -17.16
C GLY A 336 13.49 -2.66 -18.57
N GLU A 337 14.18 -1.54 -18.78
CA GLU A 337 14.57 -0.86 -20.04
C GLU A 337 13.69 0.22 -20.71
N LYS A 338 14.44 1.29 -21.10
CA LYS A 338 14.11 2.65 -21.56
C LYS A 338 13.09 3.40 -20.70
N ILE A 339 13.60 3.93 -19.58
CA ILE A 339 13.02 5.10 -18.92
C ILE A 339 12.89 6.19 -19.98
N THR A 340 11.67 6.45 -20.42
CA THR A 340 11.37 7.69 -21.10
C THR A 340 11.43 8.75 -20.02
N THR A 341 12.59 9.40 -19.91
CA THR A 341 12.74 10.52 -18.99
C THR A 341 11.63 11.51 -19.29
N VAL A 342 10.83 11.85 -18.28
CA VAL A 342 9.79 12.86 -18.45
C VAL A 342 10.49 14.21 -18.48
N GLY A 343 10.38 14.91 -19.60
CA GLY A 343 11.02 16.21 -19.80
C GLY A 343 10.49 17.28 -18.84
N CYS A 344 11.38 18.21 -18.49
CA CYS A 344 11.11 19.35 -17.62
C CYS A 344 9.98 20.25 -18.15
N ASP A 345 9.80 20.36 -19.46
CA ASP A 345 8.69 21.05 -20.12
C ASP A 345 7.35 20.41 -19.73
N VAL A 346 7.24 19.08 -19.84
CA VAL A 346 6.04 18.33 -19.44
C VAL A 346 5.81 18.47 -17.94
N ILE A 347 6.85 18.40 -17.12
CA ILE A 347 6.75 18.55 -15.66
C ILE A 347 6.24 19.95 -15.30
N CYS A 348 6.80 20.99 -15.90
CA CYS A 348 6.39 22.38 -15.72
C CYS A 348 4.91 22.57 -16.06
N ASP A 349 4.48 22.10 -17.23
CA ASP A 349 3.10 22.22 -17.68
C ASP A 349 2.12 21.50 -16.73
N ARG A 350 2.50 20.30 -16.26
CA ARG A 350 1.67 19.55 -15.31
C ARG A 350 1.60 20.20 -13.95
N VAL A 351 2.70 20.79 -13.48
CA VAL A 351 2.72 21.56 -12.24
C VAL A 351 1.84 22.81 -12.35
N LYS A 352 1.93 23.56 -13.45
CA LYS A 352 1.07 24.74 -13.66
C LYS A 352 -0.40 24.36 -13.77
N GLU A 353 -0.75 23.30 -14.51
CA GLU A 353 -2.14 22.83 -14.57
C GLU A 353 -2.66 22.33 -13.21
N LEU A 354 -1.79 21.72 -12.40
CA LEU A 354 -2.09 21.29 -11.04
C LEU A 354 -2.37 22.49 -10.13
N MET A 355 -1.53 23.53 -10.17
CA MET A 355 -1.62 24.65 -9.22
C MET A 355 -2.67 25.67 -9.65
N GLU A 356 -2.64 26.08 -10.92
CA GLU A 356 -3.38 27.22 -11.48
C GLU A 356 -4.56 26.78 -12.34
N GLY A 357 -4.44 25.61 -12.97
CA GLY A 357 -5.38 25.10 -13.96
C GLY A 357 -6.74 24.67 -13.41
N GLY A 358 -7.70 24.55 -14.33
CA GLY A 358 -9.07 24.14 -14.01
C GLY A 358 -9.16 22.69 -13.56
N LYS A 359 -8.35 21.77 -14.12
CA LYS A 359 -8.31 20.37 -13.66
C LYS A 359 -7.69 20.30 -12.27
N GLY A 360 -6.63 21.09 -12.03
CA GLY A 360 -6.01 21.25 -10.72
C GLY A 360 -7.00 21.63 -9.63
N ARG A 361 -7.80 22.67 -9.88
CA ARG A 361 -8.86 23.12 -8.98
C ARG A 361 -9.90 22.04 -8.68
N LYS A 362 -10.49 21.43 -9.72
CA LYS A 362 -11.50 20.37 -9.56
C LYS A 362 -10.98 19.18 -8.77
N ALA A 363 -9.71 18.83 -8.97
CA ALA A 363 -9.11 17.74 -8.25
C ALA A 363 -8.83 18.07 -6.77
N ARG A 364 -8.45 19.31 -6.43
CA ARG A 364 -8.38 19.76 -5.03
C ARG A 364 -9.75 19.71 -4.36
N GLU A 365 -10.80 20.16 -5.04
CA GLU A 365 -12.19 20.09 -4.53
C GLU A 365 -12.61 18.64 -4.27
N LYS A 366 -12.38 17.74 -5.23
CA LYS A 366 -12.66 16.30 -5.09
C LYS A 366 -11.88 15.69 -3.93
N ALA A 367 -10.60 16.02 -3.80
CA ALA A 367 -9.79 15.49 -2.72
C ALA A 367 -10.25 16.03 -1.36
N GLN A 368 -10.64 17.30 -1.22
CA GLN A 368 -11.26 17.78 0.02
C GLN A 368 -12.53 17.00 0.41
N VAL A 369 -13.35 16.60 -0.57
CA VAL A 369 -14.52 15.73 -0.35
C VAL A 369 -14.08 14.35 0.15
N LEU A 370 -13.12 13.71 -0.51
CA LEU A 370 -12.58 12.40 -0.12
C LEU A 370 -11.95 12.44 1.28
N GLY A 371 -11.20 13.49 1.62
CA GLY A 371 -10.61 13.68 2.94
C GLY A 371 -11.67 13.82 4.04
N ARG A 372 -12.81 14.47 3.76
CA ARG A 372 -13.95 14.49 4.70
C ARG A 372 -14.59 13.11 4.86
N MET A 373 -14.76 12.37 3.78
CA MET A 373 -15.31 11.00 3.82
C MET A 373 -14.39 10.07 4.62
N ALA A 374 -13.08 10.11 4.37
CA ALA A 374 -12.10 9.31 5.09
C ALA A 374 -12.09 9.59 6.60
N ARG A 375 -12.25 10.87 7.00
CA ARG A 375 -12.42 11.24 8.42
C ARG A 375 -13.72 10.69 9.00
N GLY A 376 -14.84 10.89 8.32
CA GLY A 376 -16.13 10.33 8.77
C GLY A 376 -16.14 8.80 8.85
N ALA A 377 -15.35 8.12 8.01
CA ALA A 377 -15.19 6.67 8.06
C ALA A 377 -14.55 6.18 9.36
N VAL A 378 -13.59 6.92 9.92
CA VAL A 378 -12.85 6.57 11.16
C VAL A 378 -13.39 7.23 12.43
N GLU A 379 -14.33 8.16 12.31
CA GLU A 379 -15.04 8.70 13.46
C GLU A 379 -15.80 7.57 14.19
N LYS A 380 -16.05 7.75 15.49
CA LYS A 380 -16.71 6.73 16.32
C LYS A 380 -18.07 6.35 15.72
N GLY A 381 -18.24 5.06 15.39
CA GLY A 381 -19.44 4.54 14.72
C GLY A 381 -19.49 4.76 13.20
N GLY A 382 -18.39 5.21 12.60
CA GLY A 382 -18.16 5.30 11.16
C GLY A 382 -18.08 3.92 10.50
N SER A 383 -17.85 3.91 9.18
CA SER A 383 -17.77 2.67 8.39
C SER A 383 -16.62 1.77 8.83
N PHE A 384 -15.48 2.34 9.24
CA PHE A 384 -14.33 1.61 9.75
C PHE A 384 -14.67 0.82 11.03
N ASP A 385 -15.21 1.48 12.05
CA ASP A 385 -15.61 0.86 13.32
C ASP A 385 -16.60 -0.28 13.08
N LYS A 386 -17.64 -0.02 12.29
CA LYS A 386 -18.67 -1.03 11.95
C LYS A 386 -18.06 -2.23 11.23
N LYS A 387 -17.12 -2.00 10.32
CA LYS A 387 -16.47 -3.08 9.56
C LYS A 387 -15.52 -3.89 10.42
N LEU A 388 -14.80 -3.22 11.33
CA LEU A 388 -13.90 -3.87 12.27
C LEU A 388 -14.70 -4.73 13.26
N ASP A 389 -15.79 -4.20 13.82
CA ASP A 389 -16.70 -4.96 14.70
C ASP A 389 -17.32 -6.16 13.96
N GLN A 390 -17.73 -5.97 12.71
CA GLN A 390 -18.24 -7.06 11.85
C GLN A 390 -17.18 -8.15 11.68
N LEU A 391 -15.94 -7.78 11.35
CA LEU A 391 -14.84 -8.70 11.15
C LEU A 391 -14.54 -9.49 12.44
N ILE A 392 -14.39 -8.79 13.57
CA ILE A 392 -14.11 -9.40 14.87
C ILE A 392 -15.23 -10.34 15.30
N GLY A 393 -16.49 -9.93 15.11
CA GLY A 393 -17.66 -10.76 15.42
C GLY A 393 -17.69 -12.05 14.60
N GLN A 394 -17.44 -11.95 13.29
CA GLN A 394 -17.39 -13.12 12.41
C GLN A 394 -16.23 -14.06 12.73
N LEU A 395 -15.04 -13.53 13.02
CA LEU A 395 -13.88 -14.33 13.43
C LEU A 395 -14.13 -15.06 14.76
N SER A 396 -14.77 -14.39 15.72
CA SER A 396 -15.08 -14.96 17.03
C SER A 396 -16.10 -16.10 16.93
N ASN A 397 -17.13 -15.93 16.09
CA ASN A 397 -18.13 -16.98 15.86
C ASN A 397 -17.54 -18.19 15.12
N ASN A 398 -16.73 -17.97 14.09
CA ASN A 398 -16.06 -19.04 13.34
C ASN A 398 -15.14 -19.88 14.24
N LYS A 399 -14.49 -19.28 15.24
CA LYS A 399 -13.70 -20.04 16.23
C LYS A 399 -14.58 -20.98 17.05
N ASN A 400 -15.75 -20.54 17.49
CA ASN A 400 -16.68 -21.35 18.27
C ASN A 400 -17.29 -22.50 17.46
N GLU A 401 -17.43 -22.36 16.14
CA GLU A 401 -17.89 -23.45 15.26
C GLU A 401 -16.81 -24.51 15.01
N LYS A 402 -15.53 -24.14 15.17
CA LYS A 402 -14.37 -25.02 14.93
C LYS A 402 -13.85 -25.73 16.20
N SER A 403 -14.19 -25.22 17.39
CA SER A 403 -13.90 -25.81 18.71
C SER A 403 -14.90 -26.91 19.04
#